data_AF-A0A9D8AKL6-F1
#
_entry.id   AF-A0A9D8AKL6-F1
#
_cell.length_a   1.000
_cell.length_b   1.000
_cell.length_c   1.000
_cell.angle_alpha   90.00
_cell.angle_beta   90.00
_cell.angle_gamma   90.00
#
_symmetry.space_group_name_H-M   'P 1'
#
loop_
_entity.id
_entity.type
_entity.pdbx_description
1 polymer ?
#
loop_
_entity_poly.entity_id
_entity_poly.type
_entity_poly.pdbx_seq_one_letter_code
_entity_poly.pdbx_strand_id
1 'polypeptide(L)'
;MELVETCYEHITFDSKDVPIIAGTKTKVIELVVERLAYGWSPEEIHFQHRYLTLGQIYSALAYYADHSVELDKDINKRLDKAEKFRETLGISSLAQKLKSKGQK
;
A
#
# COMPACT_ATOMS: atom_id res chain seq x y z
N MET A 1 28.20 -15.78 24.01
CA MET A 1 27.97 -15.16 22.69
C MET A 1 26.79 -14.22 22.88
N GLU A 2 27.00 -12.91 22.79
CA GLU A 2 25.89 -11.95 22.81
C GLU A 2 25.14 -12.03 21.49
N LEU A 3 23.82 -12.13 21.56
CA LEU A 3 22.93 -12.11 20.42
C LEU A 3 22.21 -10.76 20.43
N VAL A 4 22.15 -10.12 19.26
CA VAL A 4 21.38 -8.88 19.06
C VAL A 4 20.35 -9.17 17.98
N GLU A 5 19.09 -8.97 18.32
CA GLU A 5 17.99 -9.08 17.35
C GLU A 5 17.95 -7.86 16.45
N THR A 6 17.67 -8.08 15.17
CA THR A 6 17.44 -7.03 14.19
C THR A 6 15.95 -6.97 13.86
N CYS A 7 15.38 -5.77 13.79
CA CYS A 7 14.00 -5.57 13.33
C CYS A 7 13.91 -5.55 11.79
N TYR A 8 12.78 -5.10 11.25
CA TYR A 8 12.56 -4.91 9.82
C TYR A 8 13.39 -3.74 9.28
N GLU A 9 14.62 -4.01 8.86
CA GLU A 9 15.65 -3.04 8.44
C GLU A 9 15.18 -1.96 7.45
N HIS A 10 14.16 -2.26 6.64
CA HIS A 10 13.68 -1.35 5.60
C HIS A 10 12.29 -0.79 5.88
N ILE A 11 11.81 -0.84 7.12
CA ILE A 11 10.51 -0.32 7.52
C ILE A 11 10.71 0.85 8.49
N THR A 12 10.06 1.95 8.15
CA THR A 12 10.03 3.19 8.94
C THR A 12 8.59 3.56 9.22
N PHE A 13 8.35 4.40 10.23
CA PHE A 13 7.01 4.90 10.54
C PHE A 13 6.92 6.38 10.22
N ASP A 14 5.80 6.81 9.66
CA ASP A 14 5.51 8.24 9.52
C ASP A 14 4.98 8.85 10.84
N SER A 15 4.66 10.14 10.83
CA SER A 15 4.11 10.86 12.00
C SER A 15 2.75 10.35 12.51
N LYS A 16 2.14 9.38 11.81
CA LYS A 16 0.83 8.79 12.12
C LYS A 16 0.94 7.28 12.36
N ASP A 17 2.15 6.80 12.67
CA ASP A 17 2.44 5.38 12.90
C ASP A 17 2.08 4.48 11.70
N VAL A 18 2.16 5.00 10.47
CA VAL A 18 1.96 4.20 9.26
C VAL A 18 3.28 3.59 8.81
N PRO A 19 3.37 2.27 8.57
CA PRO A 19 4.58 1.63 8.08
C PRO A 19 4.87 2.01 6.61
N ILE A 20 6.04 2.58 6.39
CA ILE A 20 6.58 3.09 5.11
C ILE A 20 7.87 2.33 4.77
N ILE A 21 8.04 1.99 3.50
CA ILE A 21 9.29 1.42 3.01
C ILE A 21 10.38 2.50 3.03
N ALA A 22 11.45 2.27 3.78
CA ALA A 22 12.53 3.22 4.05
C ALA A 22 13.10 3.83 2.75
N GLY A 23 13.31 5.14 2.74
CA GLY A 23 13.81 5.86 1.56
C GLY A 23 12.77 6.10 0.46
N THR A 24 11.50 5.77 0.71
CA THR A 24 10.40 5.96 -0.25
C THR A 24 9.19 6.65 0.41
N LYS A 25 8.13 6.87 -0.37
CA LYS A 25 6.81 7.26 0.16
C LYS A 25 5.81 6.10 0.09
N THR A 26 6.25 4.92 -0.30
CA THR A 26 5.41 3.75 -0.53
C THR A 26 5.07 3.12 0.81
N LYS A 27 3.77 2.99 1.09
CA LYS A 27 3.30 2.34 2.31
C LYS A 27 3.42 0.83 2.18
N VAL A 28 3.72 0.13 3.27
CA VAL A 28 3.75 -1.35 3.26
C VAL A 28 2.41 -1.92 2.80
N ILE A 29 1.30 -1.35 3.26
CA ILE A 29 -0.06 -1.78 2.87
C ILE A 29 -0.31 -1.65 1.36
N GLU A 30 0.28 -0.66 0.67
CA GLU A 30 0.09 -0.47 -0.77
C GLU A 30 0.77 -1.61 -1.54
N LEU A 31 2.02 -1.93 -1.18
CA LEU A 31 2.76 -3.06 -1.74
C LEU A 31 2.02 -4.40 -1.54
N VAL A 32 1.50 -4.61 -0.33
CA VAL A 32 0.78 -5.84 0.05
C VAL A 32 -0.51 -5.98 -0.76
N VAL A 33 -1.31 -4.92 -0.87
CA VAL A 33 -2.56 -4.95 -1.63
C VAL A 33 -2.30 -5.29 -3.10
N GLU A 34 -1.28 -4.68 -3.72
CA GLU A 34 -0.92 -5.00 -5.10
C GLU A 34 -0.47 -6.45 -5.23
N ARG A 35 0.37 -6.94 -4.32
CA ARG A 35 0.78 -8.34 -4.30
C ARG A 35 -0.42 -9.28 -4.19
N LEU A 36 -1.37 -9.01 -3.29
CA LEU A 36 -2.55 -9.85 -3.10
C LEU A 36 -3.50 -9.80 -4.31
N ALA A 37 -3.61 -8.64 -4.95
CA ALA A 37 -4.48 -8.46 -6.11
C ALA A 37 -3.94 -9.18 -7.36
N TYR A 38 -2.63 -9.18 -7.57
CA TYR A 38 -2.00 -9.73 -8.77
C TYR A 38 -1.32 -11.10 -8.57
N GLY A 39 -1.11 -11.53 -7.32
CA GLY A 39 -0.43 -12.78 -7.00
C GLY A 39 1.08 -12.75 -7.27
N TRP A 40 1.69 -11.56 -7.37
CA TRP A 40 3.08 -11.42 -7.77
C TRP A 40 4.08 -11.99 -6.76
N SER A 41 5.14 -12.60 -7.28
CA SER A 41 6.34 -12.91 -6.52
C SER A 41 7.11 -11.63 -6.14
N PRO A 42 8.00 -11.66 -5.13
CA PRO A 42 8.87 -10.52 -4.81
C PRO A 42 9.69 -10.00 -6.01
N GLU A 43 10.13 -10.89 -6.89
CA GLU A 43 10.87 -10.56 -8.11
C GLU A 43 9.98 -9.88 -9.15
N GLU A 44 8.73 -10.31 -9.29
CA GLU A 44 7.74 -9.66 -10.14
C GLU A 44 7.36 -8.29 -9.59
N ILE A 45 7.18 -8.15 -8.27
CA ILE A 45 7.00 -6.86 -7.61
C ILE A 45 8.19 -5.94 -7.91
N HIS A 46 9.42 -6.44 -7.80
CA HIS A 46 10.61 -5.67 -8.13
C HIS A 46 10.65 -5.25 -9.61
N PHE A 47 10.25 -6.14 -10.52
CA PHE A 47 10.19 -5.85 -11.94
C PHE A 47 9.23 -4.68 -12.25
N GLN A 48 8.10 -4.63 -11.55
CA GLN A 48 7.07 -3.59 -11.67
C GLN A 48 7.45 -2.30 -10.92
N HIS A 49 8.14 -2.43 -9.78
CA HIS A 49 8.58 -1.34 -8.90
C HIS A 49 10.10 -1.28 -8.82
N ARG A 50 10.77 -0.98 -9.93
CA ARG A 50 12.24 -1.00 -10.04
C ARG A 50 12.98 -0.06 -9.08
N TYR A 51 12.27 0.89 -8.47
CA TYR A 51 12.82 1.80 -7.46
C TYR A 51 12.89 1.16 -6.06
N LEU A 52 12.23 0.01 -5.85
CA LEU A 52 12.35 -0.79 -4.63
C LEU A 52 13.41 -1.85 -4.83
N THR A 53 14.26 -2.08 -3.85
CA THR A 53 15.18 -3.22 -3.83
C THR A 53 14.45 -4.49 -3.37
N LEU A 54 14.98 -5.66 -3.70
CA LEU A 54 14.44 -6.93 -3.17
C LEU A 54 14.47 -6.95 -1.63
N GLY A 55 15.52 -6.41 -0.99
CA GLY A 55 15.60 -6.31 0.47
C GLY A 55 14.43 -5.51 1.06
N GLN A 56 14.11 -4.35 0.48
CA GLN A 56 12.94 -3.54 0.87
C GLN A 56 11.63 -4.32 0.71
N ILE A 57 11.46 -5.04 -0.41
CA ILE A 57 10.27 -5.85 -0.67
C ILE A 57 10.14 -6.97 0.36
N TYR A 58 11.19 -7.76 0.58
CA TYR A 58 11.16 -8.85 1.56
C TYR A 58 10.92 -8.33 2.99
N SER A 59 11.53 -7.22 3.38
CA SER A 59 11.33 -6.61 4.69
C SER A 59 9.88 -6.15 4.87
N ALA A 60 9.26 -5.57 3.83
CA ALA A 60 7.85 -5.19 3.86
C ALA A 60 6.92 -6.40 3.93
N LEU A 61 7.22 -7.48 3.22
CA LEU A 61 6.44 -8.71 3.26
C LEU A 61 6.59 -9.46 4.59
N ALA A 62 7.78 -9.45 5.20
CA ALA A 62 8.01 -9.97 6.54
C ALA A 62 7.20 -9.17 7.58
N TYR A 63 7.26 -7.83 7.52
CA TYR A 63 6.45 -6.96 8.37
C TYR A 63 4.96 -7.27 8.22
N TYR A 64 4.47 -7.44 6.99
CA TYR A 64 3.09 -7.83 6.75
C TYR A 64 2.74 -9.18 7.34
N ALA A 65 3.58 -10.21 7.18
CA ALA A 65 3.29 -11.54 7.71
C ALA A 65 3.05 -11.49 9.23
N ASP A 66 3.89 -10.76 9.95
CA ASP A 66 3.82 -10.62 11.40
C ASP A 66 2.68 -9.69 11.88
N HIS A 67 2.18 -8.79 11.02
CA HIS A 67 1.13 -7.82 11.32
C HIS A 67 -0.15 -8.00 10.46
N SER A 68 -0.32 -9.17 9.87
CA SER A 68 -1.34 -9.44 8.84
C SER A 68 -2.75 -9.13 9.32
N VAL A 69 -3.10 -9.52 10.55
CA VAL A 69 -4.42 -9.27 11.14
C VAL A 69 -4.78 -7.78 11.19
N GLU A 70 -3.82 -6.93 11.59
CA GLU A 70 -4.04 -5.48 11.68
C GLU A 70 -4.12 -4.86 10.29
N LEU A 71 -3.18 -5.21 9.41
CA LEU A 71 -3.11 -4.66 8.06
C LEU A 71 -4.31 -5.09 7.21
N ASP A 72 -4.74 -6.35 7.29
CA ASP A 72 -5.93 -6.83 6.59
C ASP A 72 -7.19 -6.09 7.06
N LYS A 73 -7.28 -5.77 8.35
CA LYS A 73 -8.38 -4.95 8.89
C LYS A 73 -8.34 -3.53 8.32
N ASP A 74 -7.17 -2.91 8.20
CA ASP A 74 -7.04 -1.59 7.59
C ASP A 74 -7.35 -1.62 6.08
N ILE A 75 -6.90 -2.65 5.37
CA ILE A 75 -7.22 -2.89 3.95
C ILE A 75 -8.74 -2.92 3.77
N ASN A 76 -9.44 -3.78 4.52
CA ASN A 76 -10.90 -3.90 4.44
C ASN A 76 -11.61 -2.58 4.76
N LYS A 77 -11.18 -1.90 5.83
CA LYS A 77 -11.75 -0.58 6.20
C LYS A 77 -11.57 0.47 5.10
N ARG A 78 -10.45 0.44 4.39
CA ARG A 78 -10.17 1.35 3.26
C ARG A 78 -11.03 1.00 2.05
N LEU A 79 -11.22 -0.28 1.75
CA LEU A 79 -12.11 -0.76 0.69
C LEU A 79 -13.57 -0.36 0.96
N ASP A 80 -14.08 -0.61 2.16
CA ASP A 80 -15.44 -0.22 2.57
C ASP A 80 -15.68 1.28 2.41
N LYS A 81 -14.69 2.09 2.81
CA LYS A 81 -14.75 3.55 2.62
C LYS A 81 -14.80 3.91 1.14
N ALA A 82 -13.94 3.30 0.32
CA ALA A 82 -13.89 3.57 -1.11
C ALA A 82 -15.22 3.20 -1.79
N GLU A 83 -15.85 2.10 -1.40
CA GLU A 83 -17.18 1.70 -1.88
C GLU A 83 -18.26 2.71 -1.47
N LYS A 84 -18.34 3.07 -0.19
CA LYS A 84 -19.28 4.10 0.30
C LYS A 84 -19.09 5.44 -0.42
N PHE A 85 -17.84 5.84 -0.69
CA PHE A 85 -17.56 7.04 -1.47
C PHE A 85 -18.07 6.92 -2.91
N ARG A 86 -17.92 5.76 -3.56
CA ARG A 86 -18.46 5.52 -4.91
C ARG A 86 -19.98 5.59 -4.94
N GLU A 87 -20.66 5.02 -3.95
CA GLU A 87 -22.12 5.06 -3.83
C GLU A 87 -22.63 6.48 -3.58
N THR A 88 -22.00 7.20 -2.64
CA THR A 88 -22.36 8.59 -2.29
C THR A 88 -22.11 9.56 -3.45
N LEU A 89 -21.10 9.27 -4.28
CA LEU A 89 -20.74 10.05 -5.48
C LEU A 89 -21.38 9.50 -6.76
N GLY A 90 -22.46 8.70 -6.67
CA GLY A 90 -23.23 8.23 -7.82
C GLY A 90 -23.47 9.36 -8.82
N ILE A 91 -22.73 9.35 -9.93
CA ILE A 91 -22.66 10.42 -10.95
C ILE A 91 -22.16 11.76 -10.38
N SER A 92 -20.93 11.79 -9.86
CA SER A 92 -20.29 12.97 -9.30
C SER A 92 -20.37 14.19 -10.24
N SER A 93 -20.82 15.31 -9.66
CA SER A 93 -20.73 16.67 -10.19
C SER A 93 -19.39 17.02 -10.87
N LEU A 94 -18.29 16.32 -10.55
CA LEU A 94 -17.01 16.45 -11.25
C LEU A 94 -17.07 15.95 -12.70
N ALA A 95 -17.68 14.77 -12.94
CA ALA A 95 -17.89 14.23 -14.28
C ALA A 95 -18.86 15.10 -15.11
N GLN A 96 -19.88 15.68 -14.46
CA GLN A 96 -20.78 16.67 -15.08
C GLN A 96 -20.05 18.00 -15.41
N LYS A 97 -19.18 18.49 -14.52
CA LYS A 97 -18.35 19.69 -14.74
C LYS A 97 -17.28 19.48 -15.82
N LEU A 98 -16.74 18.27 -15.95
CA LEU A 98 -15.77 17.91 -17.00
C LEU A 98 -16.46 17.79 -18.38
N LYS A 99 -17.67 17.19 -18.45
CA LYS A 99 -18.47 17.17 -19.68
C LYS A 99 -18.85 18.56 -20.18
N SER A 100 -19.22 19.48 -19.28
CA SER A 100 -19.59 20.85 -19.64
C SER A 100 -18.41 21.75 -20.05
N LYS A 101 -17.18 21.41 -19.66
CA LYS A 101 -15.96 22.14 -20.08
C LYS A 101 -15.32 21.62 -21.38
N GLY A 102 -15.69 20.42 -21.85
CA GLY A 102 -15.21 19.83 -23.10
C GLY A 102 -16.06 20.14 -24.34
N GLN A 103 -17.18 20.86 -24.18
CA GLN A 103 -18.00 21.39 -25.27
C GLN A 103 -17.75 22.90 -25.40
N LYS A 104 -16.62 23.28 -25.98
CA LYS A 104 -16.38 24.64 -26.48
C LYS A 104 -15.42 24.59 -27.66
#